data_AF-A0A0U3QTY9-F1
#
_entry.id   AF-A0A0U3QTY9-F1
#
_cell.length_a   1.000
_cell.length_b   1.000
_cell.length_c   1.000
_cell.angle_alpha   90.00
_cell.angle_beta   90.00
_cell.angle_gamma   90.00
#
_symmetry.space_group_name_H-M   'P 1'
#
loop_
_entity.id
_entity.type
_entity.pdbx_description
1 polymer ?
#
loop_
_entity_poly.entity_id
_entity_poly.type
_entity_poly.pdbx_seq_one_letter_code
_entity_poly.pdbx_strand_id
1 'polypeptide(L)'
;MAPTTPEPKHGSTPGRKGYRKGCKCNLCRAGQRKYMADYRAKKKTTEASEALAEIFPDEDLGLDRSLDLDWSGPAGLIESTLTEEIEEMEFADPPFASTLIVLAKYDARVLDQIPRIQRLDLISGMQSRLFNVFDRLRKTSGPASNGADAADAFLASLTQDD
;
A
#
# COMPACT_ATOMS: atom_id res chain seq x y z
N MET A 1 63.06 -17.06 21.20
CA MET A 1 62.71 -16.59 19.84
C MET A 1 61.20 -16.68 19.70
N ALA A 2 60.50 -15.54 19.68
CA ALA A 2 59.04 -15.53 19.50
C ALA A 2 58.70 -15.90 18.04
N PRO A 3 57.69 -16.74 17.77
CA PRO A 3 57.28 -17.03 16.41
C PRO A 3 56.66 -15.78 15.78
N THR A 4 57.29 -15.26 14.73
CA THR A 4 56.76 -14.19 13.90
C THR A 4 55.47 -14.70 13.25
N THR A 5 54.32 -14.18 13.68
CA THR A 5 53.04 -14.41 13.02
C THR A 5 53.14 -13.92 11.57
N PRO A 6 52.79 -14.76 10.57
CA PRO A 6 52.89 -14.36 9.18
C PRO A 6 51.96 -13.18 8.92
N GLU A 7 52.50 -12.12 8.31
CA GLU A 7 51.73 -10.93 7.96
C GLU A 7 50.46 -11.30 7.19
N PRO A 8 49.31 -10.69 7.53
CA PRO A 8 48.07 -11.03 6.88
C PRO A 8 48.08 -10.58 5.41
N LYS A 9 47.86 -11.53 4.51
CA LYS A 9 47.83 -11.37 3.04
C LYS A 9 46.85 -10.30 2.47
N HIS A 10 46.08 -9.61 3.31
CA HIS A 10 45.15 -8.55 2.88
C HIS A 10 45.79 -7.16 2.73
N GLY A 11 47.05 -7.00 3.15
CA GLY A 11 47.73 -5.70 3.16
C GLY A 11 46.96 -4.66 3.99
N SER A 12 47.01 -3.38 3.58
CA SER A 12 46.35 -2.26 4.27
C SER A 12 44.83 -2.18 4.11
N THR A 13 44.22 -3.01 3.25
CA THR A 13 42.77 -2.95 2.97
C THR A 13 42.06 -4.25 3.35
N PRO A 14 41.73 -4.45 4.64
CA PRO A 14 40.93 -5.60 5.08
C PRO A 14 39.49 -5.54 4.51
N GLY A 15 38.80 -6.68 4.49
CA GLY A 15 37.43 -6.80 3.97
C GLY A 15 37.37 -7.44 2.57
N ARG A 16 36.43 -7.01 1.72
CA ARG A 16 36.19 -7.61 0.39
C ARG A 16 37.44 -7.58 -0.51
N LYS A 17 38.17 -6.46 -0.53
CA LYS A 17 39.40 -6.30 -1.34
C LYS A 17 40.49 -7.27 -0.87
N GLY A 18 40.69 -7.39 0.44
CA GLY A 18 41.59 -8.39 1.04
C GLY A 18 41.19 -9.84 0.73
N TYR A 19 39.89 -10.15 0.75
CA TYR A 19 39.39 -11.49 0.39
C TYR A 19 39.69 -11.86 -1.06
N ARG A 20 39.51 -10.90 -1.99
CA ARG A 20 39.82 -11.08 -3.43
C ARG A 20 41.30 -11.30 -3.69
N LYS A 21 42.18 -10.70 -2.89
CA LYS A 21 43.63 -10.91 -2.93
C LYS A 21 44.08 -12.23 -2.27
N GLY A 22 43.14 -13.09 -1.87
CA GLY A 22 43.42 -14.42 -1.32
C GLY A 22 43.52 -14.48 0.21
N CYS A 23 43.31 -13.38 0.93
CA CYS A 23 43.29 -13.43 2.40
C CYS A 23 42.01 -14.08 2.93
N LYS A 24 42.14 -15.01 3.88
CA LYS A 24 41.01 -15.75 4.48
C LYS A 24 40.82 -15.47 5.97
N CYS A 25 41.36 -14.36 6.49
CA CYS A 25 41.11 -13.95 7.87
C CYS A 25 39.61 -13.64 8.09
N ASN A 26 39.19 -13.63 9.36
CA ASN A 26 37.78 -13.42 9.74
C ASN A 26 37.22 -12.11 9.20
N LEU A 27 37.99 -11.02 9.21
CA LEU A 27 37.59 -9.71 8.69
C LEU A 27 37.33 -9.74 7.16
N CYS A 28 38.20 -10.39 6.40
CA CYS A 28 38.04 -10.52 4.95
C CYS A 28 36.87 -11.43 4.58
N ARG A 29 36.68 -12.53 5.31
CA ARG A 29 35.50 -13.41 5.14
C ARG A 29 34.20 -12.68 5.45
N ALA A 30 34.15 -11.91 6.55
CA ALA A 30 32.99 -11.12 6.91
C ALA A 30 32.66 -10.05 5.85
N GLY A 31 33.67 -9.35 5.34
CA GLY A 31 33.49 -8.35 4.28
C GLY A 31 32.94 -8.94 2.96
N GLN A 32 33.39 -10.13 2.58
CA GLN A 32 32.85 -10.84 1.41
C GLN A 32 31.40 -11.31 1.64
N ARG A 33 31.08 -11.81 2.84
CA ARG A 33 29.71 -12.23 3.19
C ARG A 33 28.74 -11.05 3.12
N LYS A 34 29.09 -9.90 3.71
CA LYS A 34 28.28 -8.67 3.66
C LYS A 34 28.04 -8.22 2.22
N TYR A 35 29.10 -8.17 1.40
CA TYR A 35 28.97 -7.83 -0.02
C TYR A 35 28.01 -8.75 -0.78
N MET A 36 28.07 -10.07 -0.54
CA MET A 36 27.16 -11.02 -1.19
C MET A 36 25.72 -10.88 -0.71
N ALA A 37 25.51 -10.56 0.57
CA ALA A 37 24.18 -10.26 1.12
C ALA A 37 23.59 -9.01 0.47
N ASP A 38 24.35 -7.91 0.42
CA ASP A 38 23.95 -6.65 -0.21
C ASP A 38 23.65 -6.85 -1.71
N TYR A 39 24.47 -7.65 -2.40
CA TYR A 39 24.25 -7.98 -3.81
C TYR A 39 22.94 -8.74 -4.04
N ARG A 40 22.64 -9.75 -3.20
CA ARG A 40 21.39 -10.51 -3.30
C ARG A 40 20.17 -9.63 -2.99
N ALA A 41 20.28 -8.74 -2.00
CA ALA A 41 19.22 -7.79 -1.67
C ALA A 41 18.92 -6.86 -2.86
N LYS A 42 19.96 -6.29 -3.49
CA LYS A 42 19.82 -5.45 -4.69
C LYS A 42 19.24 -6.23 -5.87
N LYS A 43 19.68 -7.47 -6.08
CA LYS A 43 19.17 -8.31 -7.17
C LYS A 43 17.68 -8.60 -7.00
N LYS A 44 17.24 -8.89 -5.77
CA LYS A 44 15.82 -9.10 -5.45
C LYS A 44 14.97 -7.87 -5.71
N THR A 45 15.48 -6.67 -5.42
CA THR A 45 14.76 -5.42 -5.70
C THR A 45 14.65 -5.13 -7.20
N THR A 46 15.72 -5.38 -7.97
CA THR A 46 15.68 -5.22 -9.44
C THR A 46 14.80 -6.26 -10.11
N GLU A 47 14.86 -7.52 -9.69
CA GLU A 47 13.97 -8.59 -10.22
C GLU A 47 12.51 -8.31 -9.87
N ALA A 48 12.23 -7.78 -8.68
CA ALA A 48 10.89 -7.36 -8.30
C ALA A 48 10.41 -6.17 -9.15
N SER A 49 11.27 -5.18 -9.43
CA SER A 49 10.89 -4.05 -10.30
C SER A 49 10.71 -4.47 -11.76
N GLU A 50 11.54 -5.39 -12.26
CA GLU A 50 11.43 -5.93 -13.62
C GLU A 50 10.15 -6.77 -13.77
N ALA A 51 9.82 -7.61 -12.78
CA ALA A 51 8.56 -8.35 -12.77
C ALA A 51 7.33 -7.42 -12.70
N LEU A 52 7.41 -6.32 -11.95
CA LEU A 52 6.38 -5.28 -11.94
C LEU A 52 6.22 -4.62 -13.32
N ALA A 53 7.33 -4.33 -14.01
CA ALA A 53 7.31 -3.75 -15.35
C ALA A 53 6.82 -4.72 -16.43
N GLU A 54 6.96 -6.04 -16.24
CA GLU A 54 6.43 -7.05 -17.16
C GLU A 54 4.91 -7.25 -16.98
N ILE A 55 4.40 -7.12 -15.76
CA ILE A 55 2.96 -7.19 -15.45
C ILE A 55 2.24 -5.91 -15.89
N PHE A 56 2.88 -4.76 -15.72
CA PHE A 56 2.39 -3.46 -16.15
C PHE A 56 3.32 -2.91 -17.23
N PRO A 57 3.21 -3.39 -18.49
CA PRO A 57 3.95 -2.75 -19.57
C PRO A 57 3.60 -1.27 -19.56
N ASP A 58 4.61 -0.42 -19.69
CA ASP A 58 4.45 1.02 -19.89
C ASP A 58 3.80 1.27 -21.26
N GLU A 59 2.52 0.91 -21.39
CA GLU A 59 1.66 1.58 -22.33
C GLU A 59 1.53 3.02 -21.82
N ASP A 60 2.19 3.92 -22.55
CA ASP A 60 1.93 5.33 -22.48
C ASP A 60 0.47 5.55 -22.91
N LEU A 61 -0.44 5.43 -21.96
CA LEU A 61 -1.88 5.64 -22.15
C LEU A 61 -2.21 7.10 -22.51
N GLY A 62 -1.22 7.96 -22.76
CA GLY A 62 -1.40 9.40 -23.01
C GLY A 62 -2.05 10.11 -21.82
N LEU A 63 -2.15 9.44 -20.67
CA LEU A 63 -2.56 10.04 -19.42
C LEU A 63 -1.35 10.85 -18.95
N ASP A 64 -1.53 12.17 -18.86
CA ASP A 64 -0.59 13.01 -18.14
C ASP A 64 -0.47 12.44 -16.71
N ARG A 65 0.63 11.70 -16.49
CA ARG A 65 0.94 10.94 -15.27
C ARG A 65 1.44 11.86 -14.16
N SER A 66 1.50 13.17 -14.40
CA SER A 66 1.48 14.13 -13.30
C SER A 66 0.10 14.05 -12.66
N LEU A 67 -0.04 13.11 -11.72
CA LEU A 67 -1.01 13.25 -10.66
C LEU A 67 -0.62 14.55 -9.95
N ASP A 68 -1.20 15.68 -10.36
CA ASP A 68 -1.18 16.97 -9.64
C ASP A 68 -1.96 16.84 -8.32
N LEU A 69 -1.71 15.75 -7.61
CA LEU A 69 -2.21 15.47 -6.29
C LEU A 69 -1.27 16.15 -5.30
N ASP A 70 -1.83 17.09 -4.55
CA ASP A 70 -1.17 17.72 -3.43
C ASP A 70 -1.15 16.76 -2.23
N TRP A 71 -0.10 15.94 -2.18
CA TRP A 71 0.15 15.03 -1.05
C TRP A 71 0.58 15.77 0.22
N SER A 72 1.04 17.02 0.10
CA SER A 72 1.49 17.84 1.22
C SER A 72 0.39 18.70 1.83
N GLY A 73 -0.72 18.87 1.11
CA GLY A 73 -1.85 19.68 1.54
C GLY A 73 -2.60 19.11 2.74
N PRO A 74 -3.47 19.94 3.35
CA PRO A 74 -4.35 19.47 4.42
C PRO A 74 -5.30 18.38 3.92
N ALA A 75 -5.67 17.46 4.82
CA ALA A 75 -6.67 16.43 4.54
C ALA A 75 -8.00 17.09 4.12
N GLY A 76 -8.66 16.51 3.12
CA GLY A 76 -10.01 16.93 2.74
C GLY A 76 -11.06 16.34 3.65
N LEU A 77 -12.33 16.50 3.27
CA LEU A 77 -13.47 16.10 4.09
C LEU A 77 -13.57 14.56 4.19
N ILE A 78 -13.32 13.86 3.08
CA ILE A 78 -13.42 12.40 3.04
C ILE A 78 -12.29 11.78 3.86
N GLU A 79 -11.07 12.26 3.69
CA GLU A 79 -9.91 11.78 4.43
C GLU A 79 -10.02 12.06 5.94
N SER A 80 -10.53 13.23 6.33
CA SER A 80 -10.74 13.55 7.76
C SER A 80 -11.80 12.65 8.40
N THR A 81 -12.96 12.50 7.76
CA THR A 81 -14.04 11.67 8.30
C THR A 81 -13.63 10.20 8.37
N LEU A 82 -12.95 9.68 7.34
CA LEU A 82 -12.41 8.32 7.36
C LEU A 82 -11.41 8.11 8.51
N THR A 83 -10.56 9.11 8.77
CA THR A 83 -9.57 9.02 9.84
C THR A 83 -10.25 8.95 11.21
N GLU A 84 -11.27 9.78 11.45
CA GLU A 84 -12.07 9.75 12.68
C GLU A 84 -12.77 8.39 12.86
N GLU A 85 -13.43 7.86 11.82
CA GLU A 85 -14.12 6.57 11.89
C GLU A 85 -13.16 5.39 12.13
N ILE A 86 -11.96 5.42 11.53
CA ILE A 86 -10.93 4.40 11.76
C ILE A 86 -10.41 4.46 13.20
N GLU A 87 -10.27 5.65 13.79
CA GLU A 87 -9.84 5.82 15.17
C GLU A 87 -10.90 5.37 16.18
N GLU A 88 -12.18 5.50 15.84
CA GLU A 88 -13.30 4.98 16.63
C GLU A 88 -13.50 3.47 16.50
N MET A 89 -13.04 2.87 15.40
CA MET A 89 -13.18 1.43 15.17
C MET A 89 -12.18 0.61 16.00
N GLU A 90 -12.72 -0.23 16.88
CA GLU A 90 -11.96 -1.30 17.53
C GLU A 90 -11.75 -2.47 16.55
N PHE A 91 -10.62 -2.49 15.86
CA PHE A 91 -10.22 -3.62 15.02
C PHE A 91 -9.72 -4.78 15.89
N ALA A 92 -10.25 -5.99 15.69
CA ALA A 92 -9.41 -7.18 15.86
C ALA A 92 -8.22 -7.00 14.91
N ASP A 93 -6.99 -7.39 15.27
CA ASP A 93 -5.77 -7.01 14.52
C ASP A 93 -5.39 -8.08 13.47
N PRO A 94 -5.99 -8.11 12.25
CA PRO A 94 -5.53 -8.98 11.20
C PRO A 94 -4.18 -8.45 10.68
N PRO A 95 -3.31 -9.33 10.17
CA PRO A 95 -1.94 -8.96 9.77
C PRO A 95 -1.85 -7.92 8.65
N PHE A 96 -2.98 -7.55 8.02
CA PHE A 96 -3.06 -6.62 6.91
C PHE A 96 -3.87 -5.34 7.22
N ALA A 97 -4.34 -5.14 8.46
CA ALA A 97 -5.14 -3.96 8.83
C ALA A 97 -4.42 -2.64 8.50
N SER A 98 -3.15 -2.53 8.89
CA SER A 98 -2.33 -1.34 8.63
C SER A 98 -2.23 -1.01 7.14
N THR A 99 -2.02 -2.02 6.29
CA THR A 99 -1.97 -1.84 4.83
C THR A 99 -3.30 -1.34 4.29
N LEU A 100 -4.43 -1.90 4.75
CA LEU A 100 -5.76 -1.47 4.33
C LEU A 100 -6.07 -0.04 4.79
N ILE A 101 -5.67 0.34 5.99
CA ILE A 101 -5.82 1.71 6.51
C ILE A 101 -5.03 2.69 5.64
N VAL A 102 -3.78 2.37 5.29
CA VAL A 102 -2.96 3.22 4.42
C VAL A 102 -3.59 3.35 3.03
N LEU A 103 -4.09 2.25 2.46
CA LEU A 103 -4.75 2.26 1.16
C LEU A 103 -6.04 3.10 1.20
N ALA A 104 -6.85 2.94 2.24
CA ALA A 104 -8.09 3.69 2.40
C ALA A 104 -7.83 5.19 2.53
N LYS A 105 -6.80 5.60 3.29
CA LYS A 105 -6.39 7.02 3.41
C LYS A 105 -5.88 7.58 2.09
N TYR A 106 -5.12 6.79 1.33
CA TYR A 106 -4.65 7.16 -0.01
C TYR A 106 -5.85 7.42 -0.94
N ASP A 107 -6.79 6.49 -1.02
CA ASP A 107 -7.97 6.62 -1.88
C ASP A 107 -8.85 7.82 -1.47
N ALA A 108 -9.04 8.03 -0.17
CA ALA A 108 -9.81 9.17 0.35
C ALA A 108 -9.20 10.52 -0.09
N ARG A 109 -7.87 10.65 0.00
CA ARG A 109 -7.17 11.86 -0.45
C ARG A 109 -7.32 12.10 -1.95
N VAL A 110 -7.24 11.04 -2.77
CA VAL A 110 -7.46 11.15 -4.21
C VAL A 110 -8.88 11.67 -4.49
N LEU A 111 -9.89 11.10 -3.82
CA LEU A 111 -11.29 11.51 -3.97
C LEU A 111 -11.54 12.96 -3.53
N ASP A 112 -10.90 13.43 -2.46
CA ASP A 112 -11.00 14.82 -2.01
C ASP A 112 -10.45 15.82 -3.03
N GLN A 113 -9.45 15.40 -3.82
CA GLN A 113 -8.76 16.29 -4.74
C GLN A 113 -9.34 16.25 -6.16
N ILE A 114 -9.93 15.13 -6.58
CA ILE A 114 -10.54 14.95 -7.92
C ILE A 114 -11.41 16.14 -8.36
N PRO A 115 -12.32 16.70 -7.53
CA PRO A 115 -13.13 17.84 -7.95
C PRO A 115 -12.31 19.10 -8.25
N ARG A 116 -11.18 19.29 -7.56
CA ARG A 116 -10.29 20.45 -7.72
C ARG A 116 -9.43 20.32 -8.97
N ILE A 117 -8.87 19.12 -9.20
CA ILE A 117 -8.02 18.83 -10.36
C ILE A 117 -8.83 18.55 -11.63
N GLN A 118 -10.17 18.44 -11.54
CA GLN A 118 -11.09 18.15 -12.64
C GLN A 118 -10.80 16.85 -13.39
N ARG A 119 -10.04 15.94 -12.78
CA ARG A 119 -9.65 14.63 -13.33
C ARG A 119 -10.61 13.54 -12.85
N LEU A 120 -11.85 13.57 -13.36
CA LEU A 120 -12.87 12.56 -13.06
C LEU A 120 -12.51 11.16 -13.58
N ASP A 121 -11.56 11.08 -14.52
CA ASP A 121 -10.96 9.84 -15.02
C ASP A 121 -10.20 9.05 -13.95
N LEU A 122 -9.78 9.70 -12.86
CA LEU A 122 -9.08 9.06 -11.75
C LEU A 122 -10.03 8.32 -10.78
N ILE A 123 -11.34 8.50 -10.91
CA ILE A 123 -12.31 7.74 -10.11
C ILE A 123 -12.36 6.30 -10.64
N SER A 124 -12.07 5.33 -9.77
CA SER A 124 -12.21 3.92 -10.13
C SER A 124 -13.64 3.62 -10.61
N GLY A 125 -13.79 2.87 -11.71
CA GLY A 125 -15.10 2.46 -12.20
C GLY A 125 -15.94 1.71 -11.16
N MET A 126 -15.29 1.03 -10.21
CA MET A 126 -15.95 0.39 -9.07
C MET A 126 -16.48 1.42 -8.06
N GLN A 127 -15.68 2.44 -7.74
CA GLN A 127 -16.08 3.54 -6.84
C GLN A 127 -17.25 4.32 -7.42
N SER A 128 -17.26 4.62 -8.72
CA SER A 128 -18.40 5.24 -9.41
C SER A 128 -19.68 4.40 -9.29
N ARG A 129 -19.57 3.07 -9.39
CA ARG A 129 -20.72 2.18 -9.17
C ARG A 129 -21.18 2.19 -7.71
N LEU A 130 -20.25 2.20 -6.75
CA LEU A 130 -20.57 2.31 -5.32
C LEU A 130 -21.29 3.62 -5.01
N PHE A 131 -20.83 4.76 -5.52
CA PHE A 131 -21.53 6.04 -5.37
C PHE A 131 -22.95 5.98 -5.94
N ASN A 132 -23.14 5.37 -7.11
CA ASN A 132 -24.49 5.18 -7.67
C ASN A 132 -25.37 4.30 -6.78
N VAL A 133 -24.82 3.26 -6.17
CA VAL A 133 -25.54 2.40 -5.22
C VAL A 133 -25.89 3.18 -3.96
N PHE A 134 -24.93 3.90 -3.37
CA PHE A 134 -25.17 4.73 -2.18
C PHE A 134 -26.15 5.86 -2.45
N ASP A 135 -26.11 6.49 -3.63
CA ASP A 135 -27.07 7.52 -4.03
C ASP A 135 -28.48 6.95 -4.21
N ARG A 136 -28.60 5.76 -4.81
CA ARG A 136 -29.88 5.03 -4.86
C ARG A 136 -30.37 4.67 -3.46
N LEU A 137 -29.50 4.15 -2.61
CA LEU A 137 -29.83 3.83 -1.21
C LEU A 137 -30.29 5.08 -0.48
N ARG A 138 -29.57 6.19 -0.58
CA ARG A 138 -29.94 7.48 0.03
C ARG A 138 -31.30 7.98 -0.44
N LYS A 139 -31.61 7.83 -1.73
CA LYS A 139 -32.92 8.18 -2.31
C LYS A 139 -34.04 7.26 -1.83
N THR A 140 -33.74 5.98 -1.62
CA THR A 140 -34.69 5.03 -1.00
C THR A 140 -34.82 5.20 0.51
N SER A 141 -33.80 5.76 1.16
CA SER A 141 -33.74 6.08 2.59
C SER A 141 -34.21 7.50 2.92
N GLY A 142 -34.96 8.14 2.01
CA GLY A 142 -35.71 9.37 2.31
C GLY A 142 -36.63 9.18 3.53
N PRO A 143 -37.10 10.28 4.16
CA PRO A 143 -37.67 10.26 5.51
C PRO A 143 -38.75 9.19 5.60
N ALA A 144 -38.62 8.33 6.62
CA ALA A 144 -39.56 7.26 6.91
C ALA A 144 -40.98 7.80 7.06
N SER A 145 -41.72 7.89 5.96
CA SER A 145 -43.16 7.79 5.98
C SER A 145 -43.49 6.32 5.74
N ASN A 146 -43.69 5.58 6.84
CA ASN A 146 -44.34 4.27 6.92
C ASN A 146 -43.51 3.01 6.60
N GLY A 147 -42.18 3.10 6.46
CA GLY A 147 -41.34 1.96 6.05
C GLY A 147 -41.12 0.87 7.12
N ALA A 148 -41.02 1.25 8.40
CA ALA A 148 -40.82 0.29 9.49
C ALA A 148 -42.07 -0.59 9.70
N ASP A 149 -43.25 0.03 9.73
CA ASP A 149 -44.53 -0.69 9.85
C ASP A 149 -44.80 -1.58 8.63
N ALA A 150 -44.36 -1.19 7.43
CA ALA A 150 -44.54 -1.97 6.21
C ALA A 150 -43.61 -3.20 6.15
N ALA A 151 -42.38 -3.07 6.64
CA ALA A 151 -41.44 -4.20 6.71
C ALA A 151 -41.86 -5.22 7.78
N ASP A 152 -42.28 -4.74 8.95
CA ASP A 152 -42.77 -5.61 10.02
C ASP A 152 -44.11 -6.27 9.64
N ALA A 153 -45.01 -5.56 8.96
CA ALA A 153 -46.26 -6.14 8.44
C ALA A 153 -46.01 -7.19 7.34
N PHE A 154 -45.02 -6.96 6.46
CA PHE A 154 -44.62 -7.94 5.45
C PHE A 154 -44.03 -9.21 6.09
N LEU A 155 -43.15 -9.07 7.07
CA LEU A 155 -42.57 -10.20 7.81
C LEU A 155 -43.63 -10.96 8.61
N ALA A 156 -44.59 -10.26 9.23
CA ALA A 156 -45.71 -10.91 9.92
C ALA A 156 -46.61 -11.70 8.96
N SER A 157 -46.84 -11.19 7.74
CA SER A 157 -47.64 -11.88 6.72
C SER A 157 -47.01 -13.18 6.22
N LEU A 158 -45.68 -13.29 6.25
CA LEU A 158 -44.95 -14.51 5.87
C LEU A 158 -45.01 -15.60 6.94
N THR A 159 -45.43 -15.26 8.15
CA THR A 159 -45.52 -16.19 9.29
C THR A 159 -46.95 -16.64 9.59
N GLN A 160 -47.95 -16.21 8.79
CA GLN A 160 -49.38 -16.43 9.05
C GLN A 160 -50.06 -17.47 8.15
N ASP A 161 -49.31 -18.29 7.40
CA ASP A 161 -49.87 -19.46 6.72
C ASP A 161 -49.65 -20.73 7.58
N ASP A 162 -50.60 -20.99 8.48
CA ASP A 162 -51.10 -22.31 8.90
C ASP A 162 -52.43 -22.17 9.69
#